data_AF-S7RCI5-F1
#
_entry.id   AF-S7RCI5-F1
#
_cell.length_a   1.000
_cell.length_b   1.000
_cell.length_c   1.000
_cell.angle_alpha   90.00
_cell.angle_beta   90.00
_cell.angle_gamma   90.00
#
_symmetry.space_group_name_H-M   'P 1'
#
loop_
_entity.id
_entity.type
_entity.pdbx_description
1 polymer ?
#
loop_
_entity_poly.entity_id
_entity_poly.type
_entity_poly.pdbx_seq_one_letter_code
_entity_poly.pdbx_strand_id
1 'polypeptide(L)'
;MPPELIAQVADEFVTDLEATTSDPHTRQAGVVSLTHVCGRWRDQLVNNAKYWTSIFIETADSLRDLIDRSRRAPLSITGSLEKDHTGDLQKNNEDKLSLVMGVGSRLRSLSISVSSQVLGNVVGQAHGTMPILEHLEIKVTGAVGATNLTPFTSPVLRRLQLSGMDSLNDFRMLFTPALTELSIIDVRTAMTTLDIRQVLRGLPNLMVLKPLDVHQSTPAP
;
A
#
# COMPACT_ATOMS: atom_id res chain seq x y z
N MET A 1 20.94 20.29 -23.98
CA MET A 1 21.14 20.16 -22.52
C MET A 1 21.95 18.91 -22.24
N PRO A 2 23.01 19.00 -21.41
CA PRO A 2 23.75 17.85 -20.87
C PRO A 2 22.86 16.91 -20.03
N PRO A 3 23.14 15.61 -19.98
CA PRO A 3 22.37 14.64 -19.17
C PRO A 3 22.29 14.98 -17.68
N GLU A 4 23.35 15.59 -17.14
CA GLU A 4 23.46 15.95 -15.72
C GLU A 4 22.47 17.06 -15.36
N LEU A 5 22.36 18.07 -16.23
CA LEU A 5 21.38 19.16 -16.06
C LEU A 5 19.94 18.66 -16.22
N ILE A 6 19.69 17.69 -17.12
CA ILE A 6 18.36 17.07 -17.25
C ILE A 6 18.00 16.34 -15.95
N ALA A 7 18.94 15.57 -15.39
CA ALA A 7 18.70 14.85 -14.14
C ALA A 7 18.46 15.81 -12.97
N GLN A 8 19.23 16.90 -12.87
CA GLN A 8 19.05 17.90 -11.83
C GLN A 8 17.67 18.56 -11.90
N VAL A 9 17.25 19.03 -13.09
CA VAL A 9 15.93 19.65 -13.26
C VAL A 9 14.81 18.66 -12.97
N ALA A 10 14.98 17.39 -13.38
CA ALA A 10 14.01 16.35 -13.08
C ALA A 10 13.91 16.05 -11.57
N ASP A 11 15.04 16.04 -10.86
CA ASP A 11 15.07 15.86 -9.40
C ASP A 11 14.37 17.02 -8.67
N GLU A 12 14.65 18.26 -9.07
CA GLU A 12 13.98 19.45 -8.54
C GLU A 12 12.47 19.39 -8.80
N PHE A 13 12.06 19.06 -10.05
CA PHE A 13 10.65 18.93 -10.41
C PHE A 13 9.94 17.83 -9.61
N VAL A 14 10.55 16.65 -9.47
CA VAL A 14 9.95 15.53 -8.72
C VAL A 14 9.82 15.89 -7.25
N THR A 15 10.82 16.58 -6.68
CA THR A 15 10.78 17.05 -5.29
C THR A 15 9.65 18.05 -5.08
N ASP A 16 9.51 19.04 -5.97
CA ASP A 16 8.41 20.01 -5.92
C ASP A 16 7.04 19.33 -6.08
N LEU A 17 6.95 18.36 -6.99
CA LEU A 17 5.73 17.60 -7.23
C LEU A 17 5.32 16.78 -6.00
N GLU A 18 6.28 16.13 -5.32
CA GLU A 18 6.03 15.42 -4.07
C GLU A 18 5.61 16.36 -2.92
N ALA A 19 6.16 17.57 -2.87
CA ALA A 19 5.84 18.55 -1.83
C ALA A 19 4.47 19.23 -2.04
N THR A 20 4.08 19.47 -3.28
CA THR A 20 2.89 20.28 -3.62
C THR A 20 1.67 19.46 -4.01
N THR A 21 1.85 18.23 -4.48
CA THR A 21 0.75 17.41 -5.02
C THR A 21 0.50 16.21 -4.13
N SER A 22 -0.58 16.26 -3.34
CA SER A 22 -0.96 15.15 -2.47
C SER A 22 -1.45 13.92 -3.26
N ASP A 23 -2.14 14.13 -4.39
CA ASP A 23 -2.72 13.06 -5.20
C ASP A 23 -1.63 12.21 -5.91
N PRO A 24 -1.50 10.91 -5.58
CA PRO A 24 -0.46 10.06 -6.18
C PRO A 24 -0.62 9.85 -7.69
N HIS A 25 -1.85 9.84 -8.20
CA HIS A 25 -2.12 9.68 -9.63
C HIS A 25 -1.57 10.89 -10.42
N THR A 26 -1.83 12.11 -9.95
CA THR A 26 -1.31 13.34 -10.54
C THR A 26 0.21 13.40 -10.46
N ARG A 27 0.82 12.95 -9.36
CA ARG A 27 2.29 12.85 -9.25
C ARG A 27 2.87 11.91 -10.29
N GLN A 28 2.32 10.71 -10.43
CA GLN A 28 2.77 9.75 -11.45
C GLN A 28 2.63 10.32 -12.86
N ALA A 29 1.49 10.96 -13.19
CA ALA A 29 1.28 11.61 -14.47
C ALA A 29 2.30 12.74 -14.73
N GLY A 30 2.64 13.52 -13.71
CA GLY A 30 3.68 14.54 -13.77
C GLY A 30 5.06 13.97 -14.12
N VAL A 31 5.48 12.89 -13.47
CA VAL A 31 6.75 12.21 -13.78
C VAL A 31 6.75 11.63 -15.20
N VAL A 32 5.64 11.02 -15.62
CA VAL A 32 5.49 10.53 -17.01
C VAL A 32 5.62 11.68 -18.00
N SER A 33 5.00 12.83 -17.72
CA SER A 33 5.03 14.00 -18.62
C SER A 33 6.46 14.51 -18.88
N LEU A 34 7.38 14.40 -17.92
CA LEU A 34 8.79 14.75 -18.11
C LEU A 34 9.45 13.92 -19.21
N THR A 35 9.01 12.67 -19.41
CA THR A 35 9.53 11.80 -20.48
C THR A 35 9.04 12.19 -21.88
N HIS A 36 8.10 13.14 -21.98
CA HIS A 36 7.55 13.64 -23.24
C HIS A 36 8.15 14.98 -23.69
N VAL A 37 9.06 15.58 -22.91
CA VAL A 37 9.73 16.85 -23.27
C VAL A 37 10.51 16.72 -24.59
N CYS A 38 11.45 15.76 -24.66
CA CYS A 38 12.15 15.37 -25.88
C CYS A 38 12.81 13.98 -25.73
N GLY A 39 13.40 13.44 -26.80
CA GLY A 39 14.06 12.13 -26.77
C GLY A 39 15.14 12.00 -25.69
N ARG A 40 15.97 13.03 -25.48
CA ARG A 40 17.02 13.00 -24.44
C ARG A 40 16.47 12.92 -23.02
N TRP A 41 15.36 13.60 -22.75
CA TRP A 41 14.69 13.51 -21.44
C TRP A 41 14.13 12.10 -21.23
N ARG A 42 13.48 11.54 -22.25
CA ARG A 42 13.00 10.16 -22.21
C ARG A 42 14.14 9.18 -21.91
N ASP A 43 15.23 9.25 -22.65
CA ASP A 43 16.36 8.33 -22.51
C ASP A 43 16.99 8.41 -21.11
N GLN A 44 17.07 9.62 -20.55
CA GLN A 44 17.64 9.85 -19.21
C GLN A 44 16.70 9.37 -18.09
N LEU A 45 15.39 9.60 -18.22
CA LEU A 45 14.43 9.34 -17.14
C LEU A 45 13.92 7.89 -17.14
N VAL A 46 13.59 7.34 -18.31
CA VAL A 46 13.07 5.95 -18.41
C VAL A 46 14.11 4.95 -17.90
N ASN A 47 15.40 5.21 -18.13
CA ASN A 47 16.48 4.34 -17.69
C ASN A 47 16.91 4.54 -16.23
N ASN A 48 16.31 5.50 -15.53
CA ASN A 48 16.63 5.78 -14.14
C ASN A 48 15.50 5.34 -13.21
N ALA A 49 15.73 4.22 -12.54
CA ALA A 49 14.75 3.55 -11.68
C ALA A 49 14.19 4.46 -10.56
N LYS A 50 14.94 5.47 -10.12
CA LYS A 50 14.55 6.32 -8.98
C LYS A 50 13.20 7.03 -9.19
N TYR A 51 12.91 7.42 -10.44
CA TYR A 51 11.66 8.11 -10.80
C TYR A 51 10.43 7.20 -10.86
N TRP A 52 10.63 5.88 -10.84
CA TRP A 52 9.58 4.88 -11.02
C TRP A 52 9.34 4.07 -9.74
N THR A 53 9.67 4.64 -8.58
CA THR A 53 9.57 3.97 -7.26
C THR A 53 8.22 4.21 -6.56
N SER A 54 7.56 5.32 -6.87
CA SER A 54 6.22 5.66 -6.38
C SER A 54 5.20 5.38 -7.47
N ILE A 55 4.37 4.35 -7.27
CA ILE A 55 3.46 3.81 -8.28
C ILE A 55 2.01 3.96 -7.80
N PHE A 56 1.16 4.51 -8.65
CA PHE A 56 -0.28 4.51 -8.52
C PHE A 56 -0.90 3.44 -9.44
N ILE A 57 -1.73 2.57 -8.87
CA ILE A 57 -2.37 1.47 -9.60
C ILE A 57 -3.52 2.03 -10.46
N GLU A 58 -3.33 2.02 -11.77
CA GLU A 58 -4.35 2.43 -12.75
C GLU A 58 -4.85 1.22 -13.56
N THR A 59 -3.97 0.67 -14.42
CA THR A 59 -4.20 -0.55 -15.20
C THR A 59 -3.13 -1.59 -14.89
N ALA A 60 -3.41 -2.87 -15.17
CA ALA A 60 -2.43 -3.95 -14.95
C ALA A 60 -1.17 -3.77 -15.82
N ASP A 61 -1.33 -3.29 -17.05
CA ASP A 61 -0.20 -3.07 -17.97
C ASP A 61 0.65 -1.88 -17.54
N SER A 62 0.03 -0.76 -17.15
CA SER A 62 0.74 0.39 -16.59
C SER A 62 1.50 0.01 -15.32
N LEU A 63 0.87 -0.76 -14.43
CA LEU A 63 1.51 -1.27 -13.22
C LEU A 63 2.74 -2.14 -13.55
N ARG A 64 2.62 -3.05 -14.51
CA ARG A 64 3.72 -3.92 -14.95
C ARG A 64 4.88 -3.10 -15.53
N ASP A 65 4.58 -2.17 -16.44
CA ASP A 65 5.58 -1.29 -17.05
C ASP A 65 6.35 -0.48 -16.00
N LEU A 66 5.65 0.07 -15.00
CA LEU A 66 6.27 0.86 -13.93
C LEU A 66 7.10 -0.01 -13.00
N ILE A 67 6.63 -1.21 -12.66
CA ILE A 67 7.40 -2.21 -11.91
C ILE A 67 8.69 -2.56 -12.65
N ASP A 68 8.64 -2.79 -13.96
CA ASP A 68 9.81 -3.13 -14.76
C ASP A 68 10.81 -1.97 -14.82
N ARG A 69 10.33 -0.74 -14.98
CA ARG A 69 11.17 0.48 -14.94
C ARG A 69 11.84 0.73 -13.59
N SER A 70 11.20 0.32 -12.49
CA SER A 70 11.76 0.44 -11.13
C SER A 70 12.92 -0.53 -10.83
N ARG A 71 13.13 -1.55 -11.68
CA ARG A 71 14.23 -2.54 -11.61
C ARG A 71 14.35 -3.30 -10.29
N ARG A 72 15.19 -2.83 -9.36
CA ARG A 72 15.42 -3.44 -8.02
C ARG A 72 15.20 -2.44 -6.89
N ALA A 73 14.79 -1.22 -7.20
CA ALA A 73 14.57 -0.18 -6.20
C ALA A 73 13.42 -0.55 -5.24
N PRO A 74 13.45 -0.09 -3.98
CA PRO A 74 12.29 -0.22 -3.09
C PRO A 74 11.06 0.50 -3.67
N LEU A 75 9.88 -0.11 -3.53
CA LEU A 75 8.64 0.36 -4.14
C LEU A 75 7.66 0.90 -3.11
N SER A 76 6.97 1.98 -3.48
CA SER A 76 5.80 2.53 -2.79
C SER A 76 4.61 2.46 -3.72
N ILE A 77 3.64 1.59 -3.42
CA ILE A 77 2.48 1.35 -4.29
C ILE A 77 1.21 1.84 -3.60
N THR A 78 0.39 2.59 -4.34
CA THR A 78 -0.88 3.14 -3.88
C THR A 78 -2.00 2.91 -4.90
N GLY A 79 -3.26 2.78 -4.49
CA GLY A 79 -4.37 2.72 -5.45
C GLY A 79 -5.68 2.14 -4.88
N SER A 80 -6.71 2.09 -5.71
CA SER A 80 -8.00 1.46 -5.36
C SER A 80 -8.31 0.29 -6.29
N LEU A 81 -8.71 -0.82 -5.67
CA LEU A 81 -9.12 -2.10 -6.23
C LEU A 81 -10.57 -2.44 -5.80
N GLU A 82 -11.36 -1.42 -5.46
CA GLU A 82 -12.71 -1.56 -4.88
C GLU A 82 -13.83 -1.76 -5.93
N LYS A 83 -13.60 -1.44 -7.21
CA LYS A 83 -14.69 -1.33 -8.19
C LYS A 83 -15.27 -2.69 -8.64
N ASP A 84 -16.50 -2.93 -8.16
CA ASP A 84 -17.68 -3.65 -8.70
C ASP A 84 -17.61 -5.11 -9.20
N HIS A 85 -18.72 -5.81 -8.91
CA HIS A 85 -18.99 -7.26 -9.00
C HIS A 85 -19.16 -7.83 -10.42
N THR A 86 -18.66 -7.18 -11.47
CA THR A 86 -18.62 -7.82 -12.79
C THR A 86 -17.38 -8.71 -12.86
N GLY A 87 -17.53 -9.96 -13.31
CA GLY A 87 -16.46 -10.96 -13.26
C GLY A 87 -15.14 -10.52 -13.92
N ASP A 88 -15.22 -9.76 -15.02
CA ASP A 88 -14.05 -9.27 -15.75
C ASP A 88 -13.25 -8.21 -14.97
N LEU A 89 -13.93 -7.31 -14.24
CA LEU A 89 -13.28 -6.28 -13.43
C LEU A 89 -12.68 -6.84 -12.14
N GLN A 90 -13.35 -7.82 -11.53
CA GLN A 90 -12.79 -8.55 -10.40
C GLN A 90 -11.48 -9.24 -10.79
N LYS A 91 -11.46 -9.95 -11.93
CA LYS A 91 -10.26 -10.62 -12.41
C LYS A 91 -9.12 -9.63 -12.67
N ASN A 92 -9.43 -8.46 -13.24
CA ASN A 92 -8.45 -7.39 -13.43
C ASN A 92 -7.84 -6.90 -12.11
N ASN A 93 -8.66 -6.73 -11.06
CA ASN A 93 -8.19 -6.32 -9.73
C ASN A 93 -7.36 -7.40 -9.05
N GLU A 94 -7.72 -8.68 -9.21
CA GLU A 94 -6.91 -9.81 -8.75
C GLU A 94 -5.55 -9.85 -9.45
N ASP A 95 -5.50 -9.61 -10.76
CA ASP A 95 -4.26 -9.56 -11.52
C ASP A 95 -3.37 -8.39 -11.07
N LYS A 96 -3.95 -7.21 -10.85
CA LYS A 96 -3.25 -6.04 -10.27
C LYS A 96 -2.66 -6.35 -8.90
N LEU A 97 -3.46 -6.92 -8.00
CA LEU A 97 -2.97 -7.28 -6.65
C LEU A 97 -1.89 -8.37 -6.74
N SER A 98 -2.03 -9.34 -7.64
CA SER A 98 -1.02 -10.39 -7.85
C SER A 98 0.32 -9.81 -8.31
N LEU A 99 0.31 -8.78 -9.17
CA LEU A 99 1.52 -8.04 -9.54
C LEU A 99 2.17 -7.36 -8.33
N VAL A 100 1.37 -6.74 -7.46
CA VAL A 100 1.86 -6.12 -6.21
C VAL A 100 2.48 -7.18 -5.28
N MET A 101 1.81 -8.32 -5.10
CA MET A 101 2.32 -9.41 -4.28
C MET A 101 3.63 -9.99 -4.85
N GLY A 102 3.75 -10.07 -6.18
CA GLY A 102 4.94 -10.53 -6.87
C GLY A 102 6.20 -9.69 -6.62
N VAL A 103 6.05 -8.43 -6.22
CA VAL A 103 7.17 -7.53 -5.86
C VAL A 103 7.37 -7.38 -4.34
N GLY A 104 6.75 -8.24 -3.53
CA GLY A 104 6.75 -8.14 -2.06
C GLY A 104 8.13 -8.02 -1.40
N SER A 105 9.16 -8.65 -1.96
CA SER A 105 10.55 -8.57 -1.44
C SER A 105 11.16 -7.16 -1.49
N ARG A 106 10.60 -6.28 -2.34
CA ARG A 106 11.04 -4.90 -2.57
C ARG A 106 9.99 -3.88 -2.13
N LEU A 107 8.85 -4.32 -1.61
CA LEU A 107 7.76 -3.44 -1.25
C LEU A 107 8.09 -2.75 0.07
N ARG A 108 8.25 -1.43 0.03
CA ARG A 108 8.55 -0.57 1.18
C ARG A 108 7.30 0.07 1.75
N SER A 109 6.36 0.45 0.89
CA SER A 109 5.09 1.06 1.26
C SER A 109 3.97 0.51 0.41
N LEU A 110 2.85 0.14 1.03
CA LEU A 110 1.63 -0.26 0.36
C LEU A 110 0.44 0.48 0.96
N SER A 111 -0.35 1.16 0.13
CA SER A 111 -1.59 1.82 0.54
C SER A 111 -2.70 1.53 -0.46
N ILE A 112 -3.55 0.56 -0.16
CA ILE A 112 -4.60 0.14 -1.09
C ILE A 112 -5.97 0.12 -0.44
N SER A 113 -6.97 0.49 -1.23
CA SER A 113 -8.35 0.10 -0.95
C SER A 113 -8.72 -1.10 -1.81
N VAL A 114 -9.36 -2.12 -1.26
CA VAL A 114 -9.56 -3.42 -1.95
C VAL A 114 -10.83 -4.10 -1.46
N SER A 115 -11.53 -4.80 -2.37
CA SER A 115 -12.69 -5.61 -1.95
C SER A 115 -12.25 -6.88 -1.20
N SER A 116 -13.07 -7.34 -0.27
CA SER A 116 -12.78 -8.54 0.54
C SER A 116 -12.55 -9.81 -0.31
N GLN A 117 -13.25 -9.92 -1.44
CA GLN A 117 -13.13 -11.02 -2.39
C GLN A 117 -11.76 -11.04 -3.09
N VAL A 118 -11.32 -9.90 -3.62
CA VAL A 118 -10.01 -9.77 -4.29
C VAL A 118 -8.88 -10.03 -3.29
N LEU A 119 -8.99 -9.46 -2.09
CA LEU A 119 -8.01 -9.63 -1.02
C LEU A 119 -7.88 -11.11 -0.61
N GLY A 120 -9.00 -11.78 -0.35
CA GLY A 120 -9.02 -13.20 0.05
C GLY A 120 -8.47 -14.13 -1.03
N ASN A 121 -8.83 -13.92 -2.29
CA ASN A 121 -8.42 -14.76 -3.41
C ASN A 121 -6.92 -14.69 -3.69
N VAL A 122 -6.32 -13.49 -3.61
CA VAL A 122 -4.92 -13.29 -3.97
C VAL A 122 -3.98 -13.47 -2.77
N VAL A 123 -4.31 -12.85 -1.64
CA VAL A 123 -3.43 -12.88 -0.45
C VAL A 123 -3.42 -14.26 0.18
N GLY A 124 -4.54 -14.98 0.16
CA GLY A 124 -4.62 -16.36 0.65
C GLY A 124 -3.70 -17.35 -0.10
N GLN A 125 -3.31 -17.03 -1.33
CA GLN A 125 -2.42 -17.84 -2.17
C GLN A 125 -0.99 -17.29 -2.23
N ALA A 126 -0.74 -16.11 -1.65
CA ALA A 126 0.57 -15.49 -1.70
C ALA A 126 1.55 -16.22 -0.77
N HIS A 127 2.73 -16.52 -1.30
CA HIS A 127 3.83 -17.11 -0.53
C HIS A 127 4.95 -16.09 -0.38
N GLY A 128 5.37 -15.84 0.86
CA GLY A 128 6.49 -14.95 1.16
C GLY A 128 6.19 -13.97 2.27
N THR A 129 7.23 -13.22 2.66
CA THR A 129 7.13 -12.10 3.59
C THR A 129 7.57 -10.83 2.85
N MET A 130 7.26 -9.67 3.41
CA MET A 130 7.70 -8.38 2.85
C MET A 130 8.80 -7.78 3.74
N PRO A 131 10.05 -8.24 3.60
CA PRO A 131 11.13 -8.02 4.58
C PRO A 131 11.49 -6.55 4.80
N ILE A 132 11.16 -5.66 3.87
CA ILE A 132 11.49 -4.23 3.92
C ILE A 132 10.26 -3.32 3.98
N LEU A 133 9.06 -3.88 4.21
CA LEU A 133 7.82 -3.12 4.31
C LEU A 133 7.78 -2.30 5.60
N GLU A 134 7.82 -0.97 5.44
CA GLU A 134 7.77 -0.01 6.55
C GLU A 134 6.36 0.53 6.78
N HIS A 135 5.56 0.59 5.72
CA HIS A 135 4.24 1.23 5.73
C HIS A 135 3.20 0.33 5.07
N LEU A 136 2.13 0.03 5.80
CA LEU A 136 1.01 -0.73 5.30
C LEU A 136 -0.29 -0.03 5.64
N GLU A 137 -1.07 0.28 4.62
CA GLU A 137 -2.43 0.76 4.70
C GLU A 137 -3.33 -0.11 3.82
N ILE A 138 -4.33 -0.74 4.45
CA ILE A 138 -5.32 -1.57 3.75
C ILE A 138 -6.71 -1.13 4.19
N LYS A 139 -7.50 -0.65 3.23
CA LYS A 139 -8.93 -0.37 3.41
C LYS A 139 -9.74 -1.44 2.71
N VAL A 140 -10.46 -2.25 3.47
CA VAL A 140 -11.27 -3.35 2.94
C VAL A 140 -12.72 -2.90 2.77
N THR A 141 -13.31 -3.20 1.61
CA THR A 141 -14.74 -2.98 1.34
C THR A 141 -15.49 -4.30 1.18
N GLY A 142 -16.74 -4.34 1.62
CA GLY A 142 -17.60 -5.54 1.62
C GLY A 142 -17.66 -6.25 2.97
N ALA A 143 -18.43 -7.34 3.05
CA ALA A 143 -18.40 -8.25 4.21
C ALA A 143 -17.18 -9.17 4.06
N VAL A 144 -16.38 -9.33 5.10
CA VAL A 144 -15.10 -10.04 5.03
C VAL A 144 -15.31 -11.49 5.48
N GLY A 145 -14.88 -12.44 4.66
CA GLY A 145 -14.54 -13.78 5.16
C GLY A 145 -13.12 -13.74 5.72
N ALA A 146 -12.75 -14.63 6.64
CA ALA A 146 -11.41 -14.63 7.27
C ALA A 146 -10.28 -14.40 6.23
N THR A 147 -9.60 -13.25 6.32
CA THR A 147 -8.50 -12.88 5.41
C THR A 147 -7.19 -12.96 6.18
N ASN A 148 -6.29 -13.82 5.73
CA ASN A 148 -5.00 -13.98 6.38
C ASN A 148 -3.99 -12.97 5.81
N LEU A 149 -3.62 -11.95 6.59
CA LEU A 149 -2.66 -10.92 6.17
C LEU A 149 -1.18 -11.29 6.41
N THR A 150 -0.87 -12.57 6.71
CA THR A 150 0.51 -13.05 6.90
C THR A 150 1.51 -12.65 5.80
N PRO A 151 1.14 -12.56 4.50
CA PRO A 151 2.10 -12.17 3.47
C PRO A 151 2.67 -10.75 3.67
N PHE A 152 1.94 -9.86 4.35
CA PHE A 152 2.37 -8.50 4.64
C PHE A 152 3.24 -8.38 5.90
N THR A 153 3.59 -9.50 6.55
CA THR A 153 4.46 -9.47 7.72
C THR A 153 5.85 -8.94 7.37
N SER A 154 6.35 -8.06 8.24
CA SER A 154 7.64 -7.43 8.06
C SER A 154 8.29 -7.12 9.41
N PRO A 155 9.60 -7.42 9.59
CA PRO A 155 10.30 -7.10 10.83
C PRO A 155 10.53 -5.60 11.03
N VAL A 156 10.38 -4.79 9.97
CA VAL A 156 10.64 -3.35 9.98
C VAL A 156 9.38 -2.51 9.81
N LEU A 157 8.19 -3.11 10.00
CA LEU A 157 6.92 -2.39 9.87
C LEU A 157 6.79 -1.30 10.93
N ARG A 158 6.64 -0.05 10.49
CA ARG A 158 6.56 1.14 11.36
C ARG A 158 5.16 1.71 11.44
N ARG A 159 4.46 1.80 10.32
CA ARG A 159 3.08 2.35 10.27
C ARG A 159 2.12 1.31 9.73
N LEU A 160 1.09 1.01 10.51
CA LEU A 160 0.02 0.10 10.14
C LEU A 160 -1.32 0.82 10.24
N GLN A 161 -2.05 0.86 9.13
CA GLN A 161 -3.41 1.38 9.05
C GLN A 161 -4.33 0.33 8.43
N LEU A 162 -5.37 -0.07 9.16
CA LEU A 162 -6.33 -1.06 8.67
C LEU A 162 -7.74 -0.50 8.82
N SER A 163 -8.58 -0.73 7.80
CA SER A 163 -10.00 -0.34 7.82
C SER A 163 -10.88 -1.46 7.28
N GLY A 164 -12.06 -1.65 7.88
CA GLY A 164 -13.06 -2.61 7.40
C GLY A 164 -12.72 -4.07 7.70
N MET A 165 -11.98 -4.34 8.78
CA MET A 165 -11.59 -5.70 9.19
C MET A 165 -12.61 -6.32 10.16
N ASP A 166 -12.84 -7.62 10.03
CA ASP A 166 -13.88 -8.33 10.81
C ASP A 166 -13.35 -9.00 12.10
N SER A 167 -12.05 -9.26 12.21
CA SER A 167 -11.44 -9.88 13.40
C SER A 167 -10.00 -9.44 13.62
N LEU A 168 -9.63 -9.21 14.89
CA LEU A 168 -8.24 -8.92 15.28
C LEU A 168 -7.27 -10.07 14.92
N ASN A 169 -7.76 -11.31 14.87
CA ASN A 169 -6.94 -12.46 14.53
C ASN A 169 -6.42 -12.44 13.09
N ASP A 170 -7.10 -11.71 12.20
CA ASP A 170 -6.77 -11.60 10.77
C ASP A 170 -5.48 -10.79 10.54
N PHE A 171 -5.12 -9.92 11.50
CA PHE A 171 -4.01 -8.97 11.36
C PHE A 171 -3.06 -8.92 12.57
N ARG A 172 -3.28 -9.69 13.63
CA ARG A 172 -2.39 -9.74 14.82
C ARG A 172 -0.92 -10.03 14.51
N MET A 173 -0.64 -10.76 13.42
CA MET A 173 0.72 -11.11 12.99
C MET A 173 1.51 -9.89 12.48
N LEU A 174 0.82 -8.79 12.16
CA LEU A 174 1.43 -7.54 11.72
C LEU A 174 1.91 -6.68 12.89
N PHE A 175 1.52 -7.01 14.13
CA PHE A 175 1.99 -6.33 15.32
C PHE A 175 3.43 -6.72 15.63
N THR A 176 4.34 -5.82 15.28
CA THR A 176 5.78 -6.02 15.47
C THR A 176 6.31 -5.00 16.48
N PRO A 177 7.41 -5.31 17.19
CA PRO A 177 8.01 -4.34 18.10
C PRO A 177 8.51 -3.05 17.42
N ALA A 178 8.66 -3.07 16.09
CA ALA A 178 9.09 -1.91 15.30
C ALA A 178 7.97 -0.89 15.04
N LEU A 179 6.72 -1.24 15.34
CA LEU A 179 5.56 -0.40 15.06
C LEU A 179 5.60 0.90 15.88
N THR A 180 5.52 2.04 15.21
CA THR A 180 5.47 3.38 15.80
C THR A 180 4.11 4.02 15.66
N GLU A 181 3.34 3.66 14.63
CA GLU A 181 1.99 4.18 14.38
C GLU A 181 1.02 3.03 14.10
N LEU A 182 -0.11 3.04 14.82
CA LEU A 182 -1.21 2.10 14.64
C LEU A 182 -2.53 2.87 14.47
N SER A 183 -3.25 2.57 13.40
CA SER A 183 -4.61 3.05 13.15
C SER A 183 -5.49 1.88 12.74
N ILE A 184 -6.62 1.70 13.42
CA ILE A 184 -7.55 0.62 13.14
C ILE A 184 -8.94 1.23 13.10
N ILE A 185 -9.57 1.30 11.93
CA ILE A 185 -10.84 2.01 11.71
C ILE A 185 -11.90 0.98 11.30
N ASP A 186 -13.17 1.19 11.68
CA ASP A 186 -14.30 0.34 11.24
C ASP A 186 -14.11 -1.16 11.49
N VAL A 187 -13.62 -1.55 12.68
CA VAL A 187 -13.55 -2.97 13.04
C VAL A 187 -14.93 -3.43 13.50
N ARG A 188 -15.47 -4.43 12.80
CA ARG A 188 -16.83 -4.94 13.09
C ARG A 188 -16.89 -5.79 14.34
N THR A 189 -15.76 -6.29 14.85
CA THR A 189 -15.69 -6.99 16.12
C THR A 189 -15.70 -6.02 17.30
N ALA A 190 -16.45 -6.36 18.34
CA ALA A 190 -16.28 -5.75 19.66
C ALA A 190 -14.88 -6.08 20.18
N MET A 191 -13.93 -5.16 20.03
CA MET A 191 -12.60 -5.29 20.63
C MET A 191 -12.72 -4.95 22.12
N THR A 192 -12.39 -5.88 23.00
CA THR A 192 -12.45 -5.59 24.43
C THR A 192 -11.27 -4.69 24.83
N THR A 193 -11.43 -3.95 25.92
CA THR A 193 -10.32 -3.16 26.48
C THR A 193 -9.13 -4.03 26.89
N LEU A 194 -9.37 -5.31 27.19
CA LEU A 194 -8.32 -6.29 27.51
C LEU A 194 -7.51 -6.64 26.26
N ASP A 195 -8.17 -6.88 25.13
CA ASP A 195 -7.52 -7.15 23.84
C ASP A 195 -6.61 -5.99 23.43
N ILE A 196 -7.12 -4.76 23.55
CA ILE A 196 -6.36 -3.55 23.27
C ILE A 196 -5.11 -3.48 24.16
N ARG A 197 -5.26 -3.69 25.49
CA ARG A 197 -4.10 -3.69 26.40
C ARG A 197 -3.08 -4.76 26.07
N GLN A 198 -3.52 -5.94 25.62
CA GLN A 198 -2.63 -7.01 25.23
C GLN A 198 -1.85 -6.67 23.94
N VAL A 199 -2.51 -6.05 22.96
CA VAL A 199 -1.85 -5.53 21.75
C VAL A 199 -0.81 -4.47 22.11
N LEU A 200 -1.20 -3.47 22.90
CA LEU A 200 -0.31 -2.36 23.26
C LEU A 200 0.93 -2.82 24.05
N ARG A 201 0.81 -3.88 24.87
CA ARG A 201 1.96 -4.48 25.56
C ARG A 201 3.01 -5.06 24.62
N GLY A 202 2.61 -5.51 23.43
CA GLY A 202 3.50 -6.05 22.40
C GLY A 202 4.18 -4.99 21.53
N LEU A 203 3.83 -3.72 21.69
CA LEU A 203 4.25 -2.61 20.83
C LEU A 203 5.02 -1.55 21.64
N PRO A 204 6.24 -1.87 22.11
CA PRO A 204 6.99 -1.00 23.02
C PRO A 204 7.38 0.35 22.42
N ASN A 205 7.45 0.44 21.08
CA ASN A 205 7.83 1.65 20.36
C ASN A 205 6.64 2.45 19.81
N LEU A 206 5.40 2.09 20.19
CA LEU A 206 4.20 2.76 19.68
C LEU A 206 4.13 4.19 20.21
N MET A 207 4.19 5.16 19.31
CA MET A 207 4.11 6.59 19.62
C MET A 207 2.74 7.17 19.31
N VAL A 208 2.09 6.67 18.26
CA VAL A 208 0.81 7.19 17.77
C VAL A 208 -0.20 6.05 17.71
N LEU A 209 -1.28 6.19 18.48
CA LEU A 209 -2.47 5.36 18.38
C LEU A 209 -3.62 6.24 17.89
N LYS A 210 -4.09 6.00 16.67
CA LYS A 210 -5.28 6.66 16.10
C LYS A 210 -6.52 5.83 16.41
N PRO A 211 -7.73 6.45 16.46
CA PRO A 211 -8.88 5.84 17.08
C PRO A 211 -9.21 4.47 16.49
N LEU A 212 -9.29 3.51 17.40
CA LEU A 212 -10.05 2.28 17.28
C LEU A 212 -11.51 2.68 17.31
N ASP A 213 -12.26 2.47 16.23
CA ASP A 213 -13.70 2.69 16.27
C ASP A 213 -14.34 1.62 17.19
N VAL A 214 -14.51 1.98 18.47
CA VAL A 214 -15.17 1.12 19.46
C VAL A 214 -16.66 1.41 19.33
N HIS A 215 -17.36 0.66 18.49
CA HIS A 215 -18.82 0.69 18.48
C HIS A 215 -19.32 0.27 19.87
N GLN A 216 -19.77 1.24 20.66
CA GLN A 216 -20.58 0.99 21.84
C GLN A 216 -21.96 0.52 21.33
N SER A 217 -22.21 -0.79 21.41
CA SER A 217 -23.56 -1.31 21.23
C SER A 217 -24.46 -0.73 22.31
N THR A 218 -25.29 0.26 21.97
CA THR A 218 -26.47 0.59 22.76
C THR A 218 -27.43 -0.62 22.71
N PRO A 219 -27.88 -1.16 23.85
CA PRO A 219 -28.92 -2.17 23.85
C PRO A 219 -30.22 -1.51 23.38
N ALA A 220 -30.86 -2.10 22.36
CA ALA A 220 -32.19 -1.70 21.93
C ALA A 220 -33.23 -2.05 23.02
N PRO A 221 -34.29 -1.23 23.18
CA PRO A 221 -35.28 -1.32 24.26
C PRO A 221 -36.17 -2.57 24.21
#